data_AF-A0A936GQ19-F1
#
_entry.id   AF-A0A936GQ19-F1
#
_cell.length_a   1.000
_cell.length_b   1.000
_cell.length_c   1.000
_cell.angle_alpha   90.00
_cell.angle_beta   90.00
_cell.angle_gamma   90.00
#
_symmetry.space_group_name_H-M   'P 1'
#
loop_
_entity.id
_entity.type
_entity.pdbx_description
1 polymer ?
#
loop_
_entity_poly.entity_id
_entity_poly.type
_entity_poly.pdbx_seq_one_letter_code
_entity_poly.pdbx_strand_id
1 'polypeptide(L)'
;MPLTIKELLNRQQTFDEMHSGEMPFFTKINENNLEELEHLIVCLLGELGEFANILKKVRRGDFSLATVKDDLDEELVDVFIYLLKIAGQFNVDLEDGYEKKILKNTSKFQHYKK
;
A
#
# COMPACT_ATOMS: atom_id res chain seq x y z
N MET A 1 -5.49 21.20 5.15
CA MET A 1 -4.41 20.40 5.79
C MET A 1 -4.31 19.10 5.03
N PRO A 2 -3.11 18.54 4.79
CA PRO A 2 -3.00 17.20 4.22
C PRO A 2 -3.67 16.18 5.15
N LEU A 3 -4.30 15.16 4.58
CA LEU A 3 -4.96 14.10 5.35
C LEU A 3 -3.90 13.25 6.07
N THR A 4 -4.17 12.89 7.32
CA THR A 4 -3.40 11.90 8.10
C THR A 4 -3.60 10.50 7.54
N ILE A 5 -2.71 9.55 7.87
CA ILE A 5 -2.89 8.15 7.43
C ILE A 5 -4.17 7.59 8.02
N LYS A 6 -4.50 7.95 9.26
CA LYS A 6 -5.75 7.56 9.90
C LYS A 6 -7.00 8.06 9.15
N GLU A 7 -6.98 9.30 8.66
CA GLU A 7 -8.09 9.83 7.85
C GLU A 7 -8.19 9.12 6.49
N LEU A 8 -7.06 8.79 5.86
CA LEU A 8 -7.02 8.01 4.63
C LEU A 8 -7.55 6.58 4.83
N LEU A 9 -7.15 5.91 5.91
CA LEU A 9 -7.69 4.60 6.31
C LEU A 9 -9.20 4.65 6.49
N ASN A 10 -9.70 5.62 7.25
CA ASN A 10 -11.15 5.77 7.46
C ASN A 10 -11.89 6.00 6.15
N ARG A 11 -11.34 6.82 5.24
CA ARG A 11 -11.94 7.07 3.93
C ARG A 11 -11.95 5.81 3.06
N GLN A 12 -10.85 5.04 3.05
CA GLN A 12 -10.75 3.79 2.31
C GLN A 12 -11.71 2.74 2.86
N GLN A 13 -11.75 2.55 4.19
CA GLN A 13 -12.68 1.64 4.83
C GLN A 13 -14.14 2.02 4.54
N THR A 14 -14.48 3.31 4.66
CA THR A 14 -15.81 3.82 4.35
C THR A 14 -16.18 3.54 2.89
N PHE A 15 -15.23 3.70 1.96
CA PHE A 15 -15.43 3.32 0.56
C PHE A 15 -15.64 1.81 0.42
N ASP A 16 -14.79 0.98 1.00
CA ASP A 16 -14.87 -0.48 0.88
C ASP A 16 -16.16 -1.05 1.50
N GLU A 17 -16.63 -0.51 2.64
CA GLU A 17 -17.89 -0.91 3.27
C GLU A 17 -19.13 -0.53 2.44
N MET A 18 -19.04 0.49 1.59
CA MET A 18 -20.13 0.90 0.69
C MET A 18 -20.22 0.07 -0.59
N HIS A 19 -19.22 -0.78 -0.88
CA HIS A 19 -19.15 -1.55 -2.12
C HIS A 19 -19.06 -3.05 -1.83
N SER A 20 -19.73 -3.85 -2.66
CA SER A 20 -19.65 -5.31 -2.61
C SER A 20 -19.63 -5.87 -4.02
N GLY A 21 -18.73 -6.81 -4.30
CA GLY A 21 -18.72 -7.60 -5.54
C GLY A 21 -19.17 -9.04 -5.26
N GLU A 22 -18.58 -10.01 -5.99
CA GLU A 22 -18.72 -11.44 -5.63
C GLU A 22 -18.17 -11.73 -4.22
N MET A 23 -17.18 -10.95 -3.78
CA MET A 23 -16.67 -10.92 -2.42
C MET A 23 -16.85 -9.53 -1.80
N PRO A 24 -16.98 -9.42 -0.46
CA PRO A 24 -16.97 -8.14 0.23
C PRO A 24 -15.66 -7.38 -0.01
N PHE A 25 -15.71 -6.07 -0.18
CA PHE A 25 -14.50 -5.26 -0.33
C PHE A 25 -13.81 -4.99 1.02
N PHE A 26 -14.55 -5.14 2.11
CA PHE A 26 -14.09 -5.01 3.48
C PHE A 26 -14.46 -6.24 4.31
N THR A 27 -13.45 -6.89 4.88
CA THR A 27 -13.61 -7.94 5.87
C THR A 27 -12.63 -7.70 7.02
N LYS A 28 -13.10 -7.79 8.27
CA LYS A 28 -12.17 -7.76 9.41
C LYS A 28 -11.41 -9.08 9.49
N ILE A 29 -10.09 -9.02 9.34
CA ILE A 29 -9.22 -10.19 9.30
C ILE A 29 -8.91 -10.65 10.73
N ASN A 30 -9.00 -11.96 10.92
CA ASN A 30 -8.69 -12.70 12.14
C ASN A 30 -8.18 -14.11 11.77
N GLU A 31 -7.97 -14.94 12.78
CA GLU A 31 -7.44 -16.31 12.61
C GLU A 31 -8.31 -17.26 11.77
N ASN A 32 -9.59 -16.93 11.58
CA ASN A 32 -10.55 -17.78 10.85
C ASN A 32 -10.70 -17.43 9.36
N ASN A 33 -10.06 -16.36 8.88
CA ASN A 33 -10.18 -15.88 7.50
C ASN A 33 -8.84 -15.36 6.96
N LEU A 34 -7.77 -16.12 7.17
CA LEU A 34 -6.43 -15.74 6.72
C LEU A 34 -6.29 -15.69 5.20
N GLU A 35 -7.13 -16.42 4.47
CA GLU A 35 -7.23 -16.39 3.02
C GLU A 35 -7.55 -14.98 2.47
N GLU A 36 -8.28 -14.16 3.23
CA GLU A 36 -8.56 -12.77 2.87
C GLU A 36 -7.28 -11.91 2.93
N LEU A 37 -6.43 -12.15 3.93
CA LEU A 37 -5.13 -11.49 4.03
C LEU A 37 -4.21 -11.94 2.89
N GLU A 38 -4.19 -13.23 2.58
CA GLU A 38 -3.42 -13.76 1.44
C GLU A 38 -3.88 -13.12 0.13
N HIS A 39 -5.19 -13.02 -0.09
CA HIS A 39 -5.76 -12.36 -1.26
C HIS A 39 -5.32 -10.89 -1.37
N LEU A 40 -5.44 -10.11 -0.30
CA LEU A 40 -5.00 -8.71 -0.30
C LEU A 40 -3.50 -8.55 -0.57
N ILE A 41 -2.67 -9.47 -0.07
CA ILE A 41 -1.22 -9.49 -0.36
C ILE A 41 -0.97 -9.79 -1.84
N VAL A 42 -1.71 -10.74 -2.43
CA VAL A 42 -1.62 -11.03 -3.87
C VAL A 42 -1.99 -9.80 -4.69
N CYS A 43 -3.07 -9.08 -4.33
CA CYS A 43 -3.44 -7.84 -5.00
C CYS A 43 -2.36 -6.75 -4.87
N LEU A 44 -1.84 -6.51 -3.66
CA LEU A 44 -0.75 -5.56 -3.41
C LEU A 44 0.48 -5.85 -4.30
N LEU A 45 0.83 -7.13 -4.43
CA LEU A 45 1.93 -7.58 -5.29
C LEU A 45 1.60 -7.47 -6.78
N GLY A 46 0.33 -7.59 -7.15
CA GLY A 46 -0.19 -7.32 -8.48
C GLY A 46 0.16 -5.89 -8.92
N GLU A 47 -0.32 -4.90 -8.18
CA GLU A 47 -0.09 -3.48 -8.49
C GLU A 47 1.41 -3.13 -8.50
N LEU A 48 2.17 -3.67 -7.54
CA LEU A 48 3.63 -3.49 -7.53
C LEU A 48 4.30 -4.16 -8.74
N GLY A 49 3.75 -5.28 -9.21
CA GLY A 49 4.18 -5.98 -10.41
C GLY A 49 3.90 -5.19 -11.68
N GLU A 50 2.76 -4.50 -11.75
CA GLU A 50 2.39 -3.57 -12.83
C GLU A 50 3.39 -2.41 -12.90
N PHE A 51 3.63 -1.74 -11.77
CA PHE A 51 4.68 -0.72 -11.63
C PHE A 51 6.04 -1.23 -12.13
N ALA A 52 6.46 -2.41 -11.66
CA ALA A 52 7.73 -3.01 -12.04
C ALA A 52 7.80 -3.34 -13.54
N ASN A 53 6.68 -3.74 -14.14
CA ASN A 53 6.59 -4.04 -15.56
C ASN A 53 6.74 -2.77 -16.41
N ILE A 54 6.07 -1.67 -16.04
CA ILE A 54 6.21 -0.37 -16.73
C ILE A 54 7.67 0.11 -16.63
N LEU A 55 8.23 0.11 -15.42
CA LEU A 55 9.62 0.54 -15.20
C LEU A 55 10.62 -0.31 -16.02
N LYS A 56 10.40 -1.62 -16.11
CA LYS A 56 11.21 -2.52 -16.94
C LYS A 56 11.16 -2.14 -18.42
N LYS A 57 9.99 -1.78 -18.95
CA LYS A 57 9.81 -1.33 -20.35
C LYS A 57 10.50 0.01 -20.61
N VAL A 58 10.43 0.95 -19.67
CA VAL A 58 11.19 2.21 -19.74
C VAL A 58 12.68 1.95 -19.81
N ARG A 59 13.21 1.11 -18.91
CA ARG A 59 14.65 0.78 -18.88
C ARG A 59 15.11 0.05 -20.15
N ARG A 60 14.24 -0.71 -20.81
CA ARG A 60 14.53 -1.39 -22.09
C ARG A 60 14.54 -0.42 -23.28
N GLY A 61 13.95 0.76 -23.13
CA GLY A 61 13.82 1.76 -24.20
C GLY A 61 12.54 1.66 -25.00
N ASP A 62 11.54 0.89 -24.55
CA ASP A 62 10.24 0.80 -25.23
C ASP A 62 9.47 2.13 -25.14
N PHE A 63 9.61 2.84 -24.02
CA PHE A 63 8.98 4.12 -23.72
C PHE A 63 9.95 5.07 -23.02
N SER A 64 9.73 6.38 -23.14
CA SER A 64 10.42 7.36 -22.30
C SER A 64 9.76 7.45 -20.93
N LEU A 65 10.53 7.75 -19.88
CA LEU A 65 9.98 7.94 -18.54
C LEU A 65 8.89 9.02 -18.50
N ALA A 66 9.07 10.10 -19.26
CA ALA A 66 8.10 11.20 -19.32
C ALA A 66 6.74 10.77 -19.90
N THR A 67 6.72 9.73 -20.74
CA THR A 67 5.50 9.24 -21.39
C THR A 67 4.66 8.36 -20.48
N VAL A 68 5.29 7.67 -19.51
CA VAL A 68 4.61 6.69 -18.63
C VAL A 68 4.72 7.07 -17.16
N LYS A 69 5.07 8.34 -16.86
CA LYS A 69 5.24 8.82 -15.49
C LYS A 69 3.93 8.79 -14.72
N ASP A 70 2.84 9.18 -15.37
CA ASP A 70 1.50 9.20 -14.78
C ASP A 70 1.04 7.75 -14.50
N ASP A 71 1.24 6.83 -15.45
CA ASP A 71 0.97 5.40 -15.25
C ASP A 71 1.75 4.85 -14.03
N LEU A 72 3.05 5.14 -13.93
CA LEU A 72 3.87 4.73 -12.77
C LEU A 72 3.38 5.33 -11.45
N ASP A 73 2.86 6.56 -11.46
CA ASP A 73 2.30 7.18 -10.26
C ASP A 73 0.99 6.53 -9.85
N GLU A 74 0.14 6.18 -10.81
CA GLU A 74 -1.12 5.46 -10.61
C GLU A 74 -0.85 4.10 -9.95
N GLU A 75 0.02 3.27 -10.52
CA GLU A 75 0.36 1.96 -9.94
C GLU A 75 0.92 2.07 -8.51
N LEU A 76 1.70 3.12 -8.24
CA LEU A 76 2.24 3.34 -6.89
C LEU A 76 1.16 3.78 -5.90
N VAL A 77 0.17 4.53 -6.36
CA VAL A 77 -1.02 4.89 -5.58
C VAL A 77 -1.87 3.64 -5.32
N ASP A 78 -2.01 2.74 -6.29
CA ASP A 78 -2.75 1.48 -6.10
C ASP A 78 -2.07 0.55 -5.07
N VAL A 79 -0.73 0.46 -5.12
CA VAL A 79 0.06 -0.19 -4.05
C VAL A 79 -0.26 0.42 -2.68
N PHE A 80 -0.33 1.75 -2.61
CA PHE A 80 -0.64 2.44 -1.37
C PHE A 80 -2.08 2.18 -0.90
N ILE A 81 -3.06 2.12 -1.81
CA ILE A 81 -4.45 1.76 -1.49
C ILE A 81 -4.52 0.37 -0.86
N TYR A 82 -3.89 -0.65 -1.47
CA TYR A 82 -3.90 -2.00 -0.88
C TYR A 82 -3.16 -2.06 0.45
N LEU A 83 -2.10 -1.27 0.64
CA LEU A 83 -1.44 -1.16 1.94
C LEU A 83 -2.39 -0.59 3.02
N LEU A 84 -3.19 0.42 2.68
CA LEU A 84 -4.23 0.94 3.57
C LEU A 84 -5.32 -0.09 3.85
N LYS A 85 -5.78 -0.82 2.83
CA LYS A 85 -6.78 -1.89 2.99
C LYS A 85 -6.29 -2.96 3.95
N ILE A 86 -5.07 -3.46 3.76
CA ILE A 86 -4.44 -4.44 4.66
C ILE A 86 -4.35 -3.89 6.08
N ALA A 87 -3.87 -2.65 6.24
CA ALA A 87 -3.74 -2.04 7.56
C ALA A 87 -5.09 -1.87 8.28
N GLY A 88 -6.14 -1.45 7.57
CA GLY A 88 -7.49 -1.32 8.13
C GLY A 88 -8.10 -2.69 8.48
N GLN A 89 -8.05 -3.64 7.54
CA GLN A 89 -8.69 -4.95 7.69
C GLN A 89 -7.96 -5.86 8.70
N PHE A 90 -6.63 -5.76 8.80
CA PHE A 90 -5.80 -6.50 9.76
C PHE A 90 -5.48 -5.72 11.04
N ASN A 91 -6.09 -4.53 11.22
CA ASN A 91 -5.96 -3.69 12.40
C ASN A 91 -4.48 -3.34 12.76
N VAL A 92 -3.74 -2.86 11.76
CA VAL A 92 -2.36 -2.38 11.90
C VAL A 92 -2.35 -0.85 12.00
N ASP A 93 -1.78 -0.33 13.09
CA ASP A 93 -1.50 1.10 13.22
C ASP A 93 -0.18 1.45 12.52
N LEU A 94 -0.28 1.96 11.29
CA LEU A 94 0.86 2.35 10.49
C LEU A 94 1.63 3.55 11.06
N GLU A 95 0.94 4.50 11.70
CA GLU A 95 1.56 5.71 12.25
C GLU A 95 2.41 5.36 13.48
N ASP A 96 1.85 4.65 14.45
CA ASP A 96 2.58 4.15 15.61
C ASP A 96 3.69 3.16 15.21
N GLY A 97 3.41 2.29 14.22
CA GLY A 97 4.40 1.37 13.65
C GLY A 97 5.61 2.09 13.06
N TYR A 98 5.38 3.17 12.29
CA TYR A 98 6.42 4.01 11.74
C TYR A 98 7.24 4.69 12.83
N GLU A 99 6.59 5.34 13.80
CA GLU A 99 7.26 6.05 14.90
C GLU A 99 8.17 5.11 15.71
N LYS A 100 7.67 3.93 16.07
CA LYS A 100 8.48 2.90 16.75
C LYS A 100 9.66 2.44 15.89
N LYS A 101 9.47 2.34 14.57
CA LYS A 101 10.51 1.88 13.65
C LYS A 101 11.59 2.94 13.43
N ILE A 102 11.22 4.22 13.27
CA ILE A 102 12.17 5.30 13.01
C ILE A 102 13.04 5.58 14.24
N LEU A 103 12.50 5.46 15.45
CA LEU A 103 13.31 5.56 16.69
C LEU A 103 14.36 4.45 16.77
N LYS A 104 13.96 3.20 16.51
CA LYS A 104 14.89 2.05 16.46
C LYS A 104 15.96 2.25 15.38
N ASN A 105 15.56 2.69 14.19
CA ASN A 105 16.46 2.95 13.07
C ASN A 105 17.42 4.10 13.37
N THR A 106 16.95 5.17 14.00
CA THR A 106 17.78 6.31 14.39
C THR A 106 18.92 5.85 15.29
N SER A 107 18.63 5.06 16.32
CA SER A 107 19.67 4.47 17.19
C SER A 107 20.60 3.53 16.43
N LYS A 108 20.07 2.72 15.50
CA LYS A 108 20.87 1.77 14.71
C LYS A 108 21.81 2.44 13.70
N PHE A 109 21.42 3.59 13.16
CA PHE A 109 22.13 4.27 12.07
C PHE A 109 22.80 5.57 12.51
N GLN A 110 22.99 5.80 13.81
CA GLN A 110 23.61 7.03 14.33
C GLN A 110 25.00 7.28 13.73
N HIS A 111 25.77 6.24 13.44
CA HIS A 111 27.11 6.35 12.84
C HIS A 111 27.12 6.80 11.38
N TYR A 112 25.96 6.82 10.70
CA TYR A 112 25.80 7.40 9.37
C TYR A 112 25.30 8.85 9.40
N LYS A 113 25.08 9.42 10.59
CA LYS A 113 24.59 10.79 10.74
C LYS A 113 25.70 11.76 10.31
N LYS A 114 25.43 12.55 9.28
CA LYS A 114 26.31 13.63 8.80
C LYS A 114 26.38 14.76 9.81
#